data_AF-A0A2G0Q6X7-F1
#
_entry.id   AF-A0A2G0Q6X7-F1
#
_cell.length_a   1.000
_cell.length_b   1.000
_cell.length_c   1.000
_cell.angle_alpha   90.00
_cell.angle_beta   90.00
_cell.angle_gamma   90.00
#
_symmetry.space_group_name_H-M   'P 1'
#
loop_
_entity.id
_entity.type
_entity.pdbx_description
1 polymer ?
#
loop_
_entity_poly.entity_id
_entity_poly.type
_entity_poly.pdbx_seq_one_letter_code
_entity_poly.pdbx_strand_id
1 'polypeptide(L)'
;MSLSNGPVATEIEVPSGSHITLSQPEEQPAQLIEALIDLFKQHKPVRRAFLIMAHDKNLDEEPSLLIGLEFSGVLTDNEVNLLLQEAGEQACEYLDEDKSVDFCLVNENEGGISHYLIQHTQPFYQRKLGSWLRDTIPVINQ
;
A
#
# COMPACT_ATOMS: atom_id res chain seq x y z
N MET A 1 12.34 17.23 -40.10
CA MET A 1 12.96 17.22 -38.76
C MET A 1 11.93 16.62 -37.82
N SER A 2 12.09 15.37 -37.40
CA SER A 2 11.17 14.71 -36.48
C SER A 2 11.77 14.73 -35.08
N LEU A 3 11.08 15.36 -34.13
CA LEU A 3 11.38 15.29 -32.71
C LEU A 3 10.63 14.07 -32.15
N SER A 4 11.38 13.03 -31.78
CA SER A 4 10.85 11.90 -31.03
C SER A 4 10.93 12.23 -29.54
N ASN A 5 9.80 12.62 -28.93
CA ASN A 5 9.64 12.60 -27.47
C ASN A 5 9.42 11.14 -27.04
N GLY A 6 10.51 10.43 -26.74
CA GLY A 6 10.45 9.21 -25.94
C GLY A 6 10.18 9.55 -24.46
N PRO A 7 9.71 8.58 -23.66
CA PRO A 7 9.57 8.78 -22.22
C PRO A 7 10.95 9.11 -21.64
N VAL A 8 11.07 10.27 -20.99
CA VAL A 8 12.26 10.65 -20.23
C VAL A 8 12.25 9.79 -18.97
N ALA A 9 12.91 8.65 -19.02
CA ALA A 9 13.22 7.87 -17.83
C ALA A 9 14.47 8.46 -17.19
N THR A 10 14.40 8.78 -15.90
CA THR A 10 15.58 9.17 -15.10
C THR A 10 15.93 8.01 -14.20
N GLU A 11 17.14 7.49 -14.37
CA GLU A 11 17.73 6.49 -13.47
C GLU A 11 18.40 7.26 -12.31
N ILE A 12 17.98 6.96 -11.08
CA ILE A 12 18.49 7.59 -9.87
C ILE A 12 19.25 6.52 -9.10
N GLU A 13 20.55 6.72 -8.89
CA GLU A 13 21.38 5.83 -8.08
C GLU A 13 21.13 6.16 -6.60
N VAL A 14 20.40 5.29 -5.89
CA VAL A 14 20.11 5.47 -4.47
C VAL A 14 21.37 5.13 -3.65
N PRO A 15 21.96 6.06 -2.89
CA PRO A 15 23.17 5.80 -2.12
C PRO A 15 22.96 4.70 -1.09
N SER A 16 23.95 3.80 -0.95
CA SER A 16 23.98 2.82 0.14
C SER A 16 23.92 3.54 1.49
N GLY A 17 22.84 3.32 2.26
CA GLY A 17 22.61 3.96 3.55
C GLY A 17 21.49 5.02 3.58
N SER A 18 20.63 5.12 2.55
CA SER A 18 19.35 5.81 2.71
C SER A 18 18.46 5.07 3.72
N HIS A 19 17.79 5.84 4.58
CA HIS A 19 16.91 5.30 5.62
C HIS A 19 15.52 5.89 5.44
N ILE A 20 14.53 5.04 5.22
CA ILE A 20 13.13 5.43 5.29
C ILE A 20 12.64 5.16 6.71
N THR A 21 12.04 6.17 7.33
CA THR A 21 11.38 6.01 8.62
C THR A 21 9.95 5.55 8.39
N LEU A 22 9.54 4.47 9.06
CA LEU A 22 8.17 3.95 9.02
C LEU A 22 7.51 4.16 10.39
N SER A 23 6.32 4.73 10.40
CA SER A 23 5.55 4.98 11.63
C SER A 23 4.04 4.81 11.38
N GLN A 24 3.25 4.83 12.46
CA GLN A 24 1.80 4.94 12.33
C GLN A 24 1.39 6.42 12.25
N PRO A 25 0.33 6.77 11.50
CA PRO A 25 -0.25 8.10 11.53
C PRO A 25 -0.71 8.45 12.96
N GLU A 26 -0.37 9.65 13.44
CA GLU A 26 -0.84 10.16 14.73
C GLU A 26 -2.37 10.29 14.74
N GLU A 27 -2.93 10.75 13.62
CA GLU A 27 -4.37 10.81 13.37
C GLU A 27 -4.72 9.87 12.21
N GLN A 28 -5.70 8.99 12.43
CA GLN A 28 -6.15 8.05 11.41
C GLN A 28 -7.14 8.73 10.45
N PRO A 29 -6.90 8.71 9.12
CA PRO A 29 -7.78 9.33 8.14
C PRO A 29 -9.03 8.45 7.92
N ALA A 30 -9.99 8.55 8.84
CA ALA A 30 -11.13 7.62 8.93
C ALA A 30 -11.96 7.55 7.64
N GLN A 31 -12.21 8.68 6.99
CA GLN A 31 -13.02 8.72 5.75
C GLN A 31 -12.31 8.03 4.57
N LEU A 32 -11.00 8.27 4.43
CA LEU A 32 -10.17 7.58 3.44
C LEU A 32 -10.16 6.06 3.69
N ILE A 33 -9.98 5.66 4.95
CA ILE A 33 -9.99 4.25 5.35
C ILE A 33 -11.33 3.59 5.01
N GLU A 34 -12.45 4.23 5.35
CA GLU A 34 -13.79 3.71 5.06
C GLU A 34 -14.02 3.57 3.54
N ALA A 35 -13.66 4.58 2.76
CA ALA A 35 -13.78 4.56 1.31
C ALA A 35 -12.98 3.41 0.67
N LEU A 36 -11.74 3.22 1.11
CA LEU A 36 -10.89 2.15 0.61
C LEU A 36 -11.36 0.77 1.07
N ILE A 37 -11.89 0.65 2.29
CA ILE A 37 -12.53 -0.60 2.74
C ILE A 37 -13.70 -0.97 1.82
N ASP A 38 -14.55 0.00 1.47
CA ASP A 38 -15.69 -0.23 0.60
C ASP A 38 -15.28 -0.60 -0.83
N LEU A 39 -14.23 0.03 -1.36
CA LEU A 39 -13.58 -0.36 -2.59
C LEU A 39 -13.08 -1.82 -2.51
N PHE A 40 -12.21 -2.15 -1.55
CA PHE A 40 -11.57 -3.46 -1.46
C PHE A 40 -12.52 -4.63 -1.19
N LYS A 41 -13.71 -4.37 -0.64
CA LYS A 41 -14.79 -5.39 -0.56
C LYS A 41 -15.23 -5.87 -1.94
N GLN A 42 -15.18 -5.02 -2.96
CA GLN A 42 -15.53 -5.36 -4.34
C GLN A 42 -14.40 -6.09 -5.07
N HIS A 43 -13.13 -5.82 -4.70
CA HIS A 43 -11.96 -6.46 -5.28
C HIS A 43 -11.53 -7.69 -4.49
N LYS A 44 -12.13 -8.84 -4.83
CA LYS A 44 -11.83 -10.13 -4.18
C LYS A 44 -10.32 -10.38 -3.99
N PRO A 45 -9.43 -10.11 -4.96
CA PRO A 45 -8.01 -10.39 -4.76
C PRO A 45 -7.37 -9.67 -3.56
N VAL A 46 -7.88 -8.53 -3.10
CA VAL A 46 -7.35 -7.83 -1.92
C VAL A 46 -7.57 -8.69 -0.67
N ARG A 47 -6.47 -9.17 -0.08
CA ARG A 47 -6.47 -9.99 1.14
C ARG A 47 -6.33 -9.12 2.38
N ARG A 48 -5.34 -8.24 2.40
CA ARG A 48 -5.08 -7.28 3.48
C ARG A 48 -4.70 -5.92 2.90
N ALA A 49 -5.08 -4.85 3.59
CA ALA A 49 -4.56 -3.52 3.36
C ALA A 49 -4.08 -2.91 4.68
N PHE A 50 -2.96 -2.20 4.62
CA PHE A 50 -2.27 -1.61 5.75
C PHE A 50 -2.05 -0.12 5.50
N LEU A 51 -1.98 0.66 6.57
CA LEU A 51 -1.74 2.10 6.49
C LEU A 51 -0.60 2.48 7.44
N ILE A 52 0.40 3.19 6.91
CA ILE A 52 1.51 3.76 7.66
C ILE A 52 1.86 5.14 7.14
N MET A 53 2.78 5.81 7.84
CA MET A 53 3.54 6.93 7.31
C MET A 53 4.92 6.45 6.88
N ALA A 54 5.42 6.96 5.76
CA ALA A 54 6.79 6.76 5.28
C ALA A 54 7.49 8.12 5.14
N HIS A 55 8.74 8.22 5.59
CA HIS A 55 9.54 9.44 5.48
C HIS A 55 10.95 9.15 5.00
N ASP A 56 11.28 9.58 3.78
CA ASP A 56 12.66 9.75 3.38
C ASP A 56 13.09 11.20 3.67
N LYS A 57 13.75 11.40 4.81
CA LYS A 57 14.21 12.74 5.25
C LYS A 57 15.21 13.41 4.31
N ASN A 58 15.75 12.68 3.33
CA ASN A 58 16.66 13.26 2.34
C ASN A 58 15.92 13.80 1.12
N LEU A 59 14.69 13.34 0.87
CA LEU A 59 13.89 13.67 -0.31
C LEU A 59 12.67 14.52 0.06
N ASP A 60 12.05 14.23 1.21
CA ASP A 60 10.76 14.78 1.60
C ASP A 60 10.88 15.63 2.87
N GLU A 61 10.21 16.78 2.87
CA GLU A 61 10.11 17.65 4.04
C GLU A 61 9.26 16.99 5.14
N GLU A 62 8.14 16.38 4.74
CA GLU A 62 7.15 15.75 5.62
C GLU A 62 6.92 14.28 5.22
N PRO A 63 6.50 13.42 6.16
CA PRO A 63 6.13 12.04 5.84
C PRO A 63 4.89 11.97 4.93
N SER A 64 4.85 11.00 4.01
CA SER A 64 3.66 10.69 3.19
C SER A 64 2.88 9.50 3.77
N LEU A 65 1.58 9.45 3.49
CA LEU A 65 0.77 8.26 3.77
C LEU A 65 1.16 7.16 2.79
N LEU A 66 1.32 5.92 3.27
CA LEU A 66 1.58 4.75 2.43
C LEU A 66 0.58 3.64 2.73
N ILE A 67 -0.10 3.18 1.69
CA ILE A 67 -1.02 2.04 1.73
C ILE A 67 -0.34 0.81 1.14
N GLY A 68 -0.17 -0.21 1.97
CA GLY A 68 0.31 -1.52 1.53
C GLY A 68 -0.85 -2.45 1.17
N LEU A 69 -0.85 -3.03 -0.03
CA LEU A 69 -1.84 -4.00 -0.47
C LEU A 69 -1.24 -5.40 -0.60
N GLU A 70 -1.79 -6.35 0.13
CA GLU A 70 -1.51 -7.77 -0.06
C GLU A 70 -2.65 -8.44 -0.84
N PHE A 71 -2.30 -9.15 -1.90
CA PHE A 71 -3.25 -9.91 -2.71
C PHE A 71 -3.26 -11.41 -2.38
N SER A 72 -4.42 -12.05 -2.56
CA SER A 72 -4.55 -13.50 -2.61
C SER A 72 -4.52 -13.98 -4.07
N GLY A 73 -3.57 -14.86 -4.40
CA GLY A 73 -3.44 -15.43 -5.74
C GLY A 73 -2.52 -14.61 -6.65
N VAL A 74 -2.36 -15.08 -7.88
CA VAL A 74 -1.55 -14.42 -8.91
C VAL A 74 -2.45 -13.48 -9.70
N LEU A 75 -2.08 -12.21 -9.74
CA LEU A 75 -2.69 -11.19 -10.58
C LEU A 75 -1.76 -10.85 -11.74
N THR A 76 -2.34 -10.44 -12.86
CA THR A 76 -1.59 -9.81 -13.95
C THR A 76 -1.25 -8.37 -13.57
N ASP A 77 -0.16 -7.84 -14.13
CA ASP A 77 0.25 -6.44 -13.93
C ASP A 77 -0.88 -5.46 -14.28
N ASN A 78 -1.68 -5.77 -15.29
CA ASN A 78 -2.82 -4.95 -15.68
C ASN A 78 -3.93 -4.94 -14.62
N GLU A 79 -4.24 -6.07 -13.99
CA GLU A 79 -5.22 -6.12 -12.90
C GLU A 79 -4.74 -5.35 -11.67
N VAL A 80 -3.45 -5.44 -11.36
CA VAL A 80 -2.84 -4.67 -10.27
C VAL A 80 -2.91 -3.18 -10.58
N ASN A 81 -2.49 -2.76 -11.77
CA ASN A 81 -2.47 -1.34 -12.15
C ASN A 81 -3.86 -0.71 -12.15
N LEU A 82 -4.89 -1.42 -12.66
CA LEU A 82 -6.27 -0.93 -12.63
C LEU A 82 -6.77 -0.73 -11.20
N LEU A 83 -6.49 -1.66 -10.30
CA LEU A 83 -6.88 -1.52 -8.89
C LEU A 83 -6.11 -0.38 -8.18
N LEU A 84 -4.81 -0.25 -8.44
CA LEU A 84 -4.02 0.85 -7.87
C LEU A 84 -4.51 2.21 -8.38
N GLN A 85 -4.87 2.31 -9.66
CA GLN A 85 -5.46 3.53 -10.23
C GLN A 85 -6.79 3.86 -9.54
N GLU A 86 -7.71 2.90 -9.46
CA GLU A 86 -9.02 3.10 -8.83
C GLU A 86 -8.90 3.47 -7.34
N ALA A 87 -7.97 2.84 -6.62
CA ALA A 87 -7.69 3.18 -5.23
C ALA A 87 -7.09 4.59 -5.07
N GLY A 88 -6.22 4.99 -6.00
CA GLY A 88 -5.67 6.34 -6.04
C GLY A 88 -6.74 7.40 -6.31
N GLU A 89 -7.58 7.17 -7.32
CA GLU A 89 -8.73 8.05 -7.64
C GLU A 89 -9.67 8.17 -6.44
N GLN A 90 -10.01 7.04 -5.80
CA GLN A 90 -10.85 7.05 -4.61
C GLN A 90 -10.20 7.79 -3.43
N ALA A 91 -8.88 7.73 -3.29
CA ALA A 91 -8.16 8.38 -2.21
C ALA A 91 -8.09 9.91 -2.37
N CYS A 92 -7.91 10.40 -3.60
CA CYS A 92 -7.84 11.84 -3.90
C CYS A 92 -9.07 12.62 -3.41
N GLU A 93 -10.24 12.00 -3.34
CA GLU A 93 -11.47 12.62 -2.83
C GLU A 93 -11.43 12.94 -1.32
N TYR A 94 -10.47 12.37 -0.57
CA TYR A 94 -10.37 12.48 0.89
C TYR A 94 -9.04 13.07 1.39
N LEU A 95 -8.20 13.54 0.47
CA LEU A 95 -6.92 14.15 0.79
C LEU A 95 -6.99 15.66 0.56
N ASP A 96 -6.33 16.42 1.43
CA ASP A 96 -6.10 17.85 1.20
C ASP A 96 -5.15 18.05 0.01
N GLU A 97 -5.19 19.24 -0.62
CA GLU A 97 -4.43 19.54 -1.85
C GLU A 97 -2.90 19.34 -1.71
N ASP A 98 -2.37 19.45 -0.50
CA ASP A 98 -0.95 19.29 -0.16
C ASP A 98 -0.59 17.90 0.37
N LYS A 99 -1.55 16.97 0.45
CA LYS A 99 -1.35 15.61 0.96
C LYS A 99 -1.38 14.61 -0.18
N SER A 100 -0.48 13.63 -0.10
CA SER A 100 -0.43 12.49 -1.02
C SER A 100 -0.59 11.19 -0.27
N VAL A 101 -1.03 10.18 -1.00
CA VAL A 101 -0.94 8.78 -0.57
C VAL A 101 -0.24 7.97 -1.63
N ASP A 102 0.74 7.20 -1.19
CA ASP A 102 1.46 6.23 -2.01
C ASP A 102 0.86 4.85 -1.82
N PHE A 103 1.02 3.99 -2.82
CA PHE A 103 0.62 2.58 -2.74
C PHE A 103 1.81 1.66 -3.02
N CYS A 104 1.93 0.60 -2.23
CA CYS A 104 2.90 -0.46 -2.48
C CYS A 104 2.26 -1.84 -2.39
N LEU A 105 2.88 -2.81 -3.06
CA LEU A 105 2.51 -4.21 -2.91
C LEU A 105 3.19 -4.80 -1.68
N VAL A 106 2.46 -5.64 -0.96
CA VAL A 106 2.94 -6.34 0.22
C VAL A 106 3.10 -7.81 -0.12
N ASN A 107 4.33 -8.30 0.07
CA ASN A 107 4.69 -9.69 -0.17
C ASN A 107 5.34 -10.27 1.08
N GLU A 108 4.82 -11.41 1.56
CA GLU A 108 5.30 -12.07 2.78
C GLU A 108 6.76 -12.52 2.71
N ASN A 109 7.30 -12.67 1.50
CA ASN A 109 8.69 -13.11 1.28
C ASN A 109 9.66 -11.93 1.10
N GLU A 110 9.19 -10.69 1.24
CA GLU A 110 10.01 -9.48 1.09
C GLU A 110 10.32 -8.83 2.44
N GLY A 111 11.55 -8.32 2.57
CA GLY A 111 11.99 -7.53 3.72
C GLY A 111 11.46 -6.09 3.70
N GLY A 112 12.10 -5.21 4.48
CA GLY A 112 11.82 -3.77 4.44
C GLY A 112 10.38 -3.42 4.82
N ILE A 113 9.70 -2.67 3.94
CA ILE A 113 8.33 -2.17 4.17
C ILE A 113 7.34 -3.33 4.34
N SER A 114 7.38 -4.35 3.47
CA SER A 114 6.51 -5.54 3.57
C SER A 114 6.64 -6.23 4.93
N HIS A 115 7.87 -6.42 5.41
CA HIS A 115 8.12 -6.98 6.73
C HIS A 115 7.54 -6.13 7.86
N TYR A 116 7.79 -4.81 7.82
CA TYR A 116 7.26 -3.89 8.83
C TYR A 116 5.73 -3.92 8.89
N LEU A 117 5.07 -3.82 7.73
CA LEU A 117 3.61 -3.86 7.64
C LEU A 117 3.04 -5.16 8.23
N ILE A 118 3.63 -6.31 7.90
CA ILE A 118 3.13 -7.61 8.36
C ILE A 118 3.39 -7.84 9.86
N GLN A 119 4.57 -7.45 10.37
CA GLN A 119 5.03 -7.83 11.71
C GLN A 119 4.81 -6.75 12.78
N HIS A 120 4.68 -5.49 12.38
CA HIS A 120 4.66 -4.35 13.31
C HIS A 120 3.44 -3.45 13.15
N THR A 121 2.50 -3.81 12.27
CA THR A 121 1.25 -3.05 12.08
C THR A 121 0.05 -3.98 12.03
N GLN A 122 -1.15 -3.40 12.14
CA GLN A 122 -2.41 -4.12 11.93
C GLN A 122 -3.03 -3.67 10.61
N PRO A 123 -3.57 -4.60 9.82
CA PRO A 123 -4.29 -4.22 8.61
C PRO A 123 -5.59 -3.50 8.98
N PHE A 124 -5.87 -2.36 8.33
CA PHE A 124 -7.16 -1.69 8.47
C PHE A 124 -8.27 -2.43 7.69
N TYR A 125 -7.88 -3.18 6.66
CA TYR A 125 -8.76 -4.08 5.92
C TYR A 125 -8.19 -5.48 5.90
N GLN A 126 -8.99 -6.48 6.27
CA GLN A 126 -8.67 -7.88 6.06
C GLN A 126 -9.90 -8.61 5.54
N ARG A 127 -9.76 -9.22 4.36
CA ARG A 127 -10.82 -10.01 3.76
C ARG A 127 -11.12 -11.19 4.68
N LYS A 128 -12.38 -11.29 5.13
CA LYS A 128 -12.83 -12.45 5.92
C LYS A 128 -12.75 -13.69 5.03
N LEU A 129 -11.94 -14.66 5.43
CA LEU A 129 -12.03 -16.00 4.87
C LEU A 129 -13.42 -16.57 5.23
N GLY A 130 -14.11 -17.16 4.25
CA GLY A 130 -15.41 -17.79 4.49
C GLY A 130 -15.30 -18.81 5.62
N SER A 131 -16.40 -19.03 6.36
CA SER A 131 -16.41 -19.85 7.60
C SER A 131 -15.83 -21.26 7.47
N TRP A 132 -15.69 -21.76 6.24
CA TRP A 132 -15.13 -23.08 5.91
C TRP A 132 -13.61 -23.21 6.13
N LEU A 133 -12.84 -22.11 6.24
CA LEU A 133 -11.38 -22.17 6.44
C LEU A 133 -10.93 -22.04 7.90
N ARG A 134 -11.84 -21.76 8.84
CA ARG A 134 -11.50 -21.64 10.27
C ARG A 134 -11.05 -22.97 10.88
N ASP A 135 -11.53 -24.09 10.35
CA ASP A 135 -11.24 -25.42 10.88
C ASP A 135 -9.92 -26.01 10.35
N THR A 136 -9.27 -25.35 9.38
CA THR A 136 -8.10 -25.90 8.67
C THR A 136 -6.79 -25.17 8.91
N ILE A 137 -6.77 -24.04 9.63
CA ILE A 137 -5.54 -23.28 9.90
C ILE A 137 -5.28 -23.26 11.41
N PRO A 138 -4.15 -23.84 11.89
CA PRO A 138 -3.79 -23.73 13.30
C PRO A 138 -3.51 -22.27 13.64
N VAL A 139 -4.24 -21.75 14.63
CA VAL A 139 -3.98 -20.43 15.21
C VAL A 139 -2.67 -20.54 16.00
N ILE A 140 -1.59 -19.98 15.46
CA ILE A 140 -0.35 -19.79 16.21
C ILE A 140 -0.47 -18.41 16.88
N ASN A 141 -0.94 -18.41 18.13
CA ASN A 141 -0.72 -17.26 19.02
C ASN A 141 0.65 -17.44 19.66
N GLN A 142 1.59 -16.56 19.35
CA GLN A 142 2.78 -16.30 20.17
C GLN A 142 2.90 -14.80 20.40
#